data_AF-A0A183C6R1-F1
#
_entry.id   AF-A0A183C6R1-F1
#
_cell.length_a   1.000
_cell.length_b   1.000
_cell.length_c   1.000
_cell.angle_alpha   90.00
_cell.angle_beta   90.00
_cell.angle_gamma   90.00
#
_symmetry.space_group_name_H-M   'P 1'
#
loop_
_entity.id
_entity.type
_entity.pdbx_description
1 polymer ?
#
loop_
_entity_poly.entity_id
_entity_poly.type
_entity_poly.pdbx_seq_one_letter_code
_entity_poly.pdbx_strand_id
1 'polypeptide(L)'
;MDELVQILEKTVSQNSHDQQVALKLLNDASQHNFAEFVRQLAIVLSNTENNPFIRKAAGLQLKNTLVARDQAVSDQNKTRWLSMTAEVRTAVKSCVFQTLGTETRPSTAAQCIAAIACIELPANQWPELIEQLSVNVTADGTNNPILREASLEALGYICQDLPELQRAGPILTAIVHGMRDEETSNYVRLAATTALLNSLEFAKHNFENENERNIIMQVTCNATQSSDRNVRVAALQCLVRIMSLYYRHMEPYMGRALFQITLQAMKDAGKNLKQFLELL
;
A
#
# COMPACT_ATOMS: atom_id res chain seq x y z
N MET A 1 -24.19 14.25 8.77
CA MET A 1 -23.47 12.96 8.64
C MET A 1 -24.37 11.92 8.01
N ASP A 2 -25.58 11.72 8.53
CA ASP A 2 -26.58 10.76 8.01
C ASP A 2 -26.91 10.95 6.52
N GLU A 3 -27.01 12.19 6.03
CA GLU A 3 -27.27 12.46 4.61
C GLU A 3 -26.12 11.99 3.69
N LEU A 4 -24.86 12.17 4.12
CA LEU A 4 -23.69 11.70 3.36
C LEU A 4 -23.62 10.17 3.35
N VAL A 5 -23.94 9.53 4.47
CA VAL A 5 -24.00 8.06 4.59
C VAL A 5 -25.04 7.49 3.61
N GLN A 6 -26.24 8.07 3.56
CA GLN A 6 -27.29 7.67 2.62
C GLN A 6 -26.90 7.90 1.15
N ILE A 7 -26.20 8.99 0.84
CA ILE A 7 -25.69 9.25 -0.52
C ILE A 7 -24.63 8.21 -0.90
N LEU A 8 -23.71 7.89 0.02
CA LEU A 8 -22.67 6.88 -0.20
C LEU A 8 -23.26 5.48 -0.41
N GLU A 9 -24.32 5.09 0.32
CA GLU A 9 -25.05 3.84 0.08
C GLU A 9 -25.59 3.77 -1.36
N LYS A 10 -26.14 4.88 -1.87
CA LYS A 10 -26.68 4.94 -3.24
C LYS A 10 -25.62 4.85 -4.32
N THR A 11 -24.35 5.16 -4.04
CA THR A 11 -23.26 5.00 -5.03
C THR A 11 -23.01 3.53 -5.42
N VAL A 12 -23.50 2.59 -4.60
CA VAL A 12 -23.34 1.14 -4.79
C VAL A 12 -24.67 0.46 -5.15
N SER A 13 -25.75 1.24 -5.34
CA SER A 13 -27.04 0.72 -5.77
C SER A 13 -26.94 0.07 -7.15
N GLN A 14 -27.69 -1.01 -7.37
CA GLN A 14 -27.81 -1.64 -8.70
C GLN A 14 -28.56 -0.77 -9.71
N ASN A 15 -29.25 0.28 -9.24
CA ASN A 15 -29.93 1.24 -10.08
C ASN A 15 -28.96 2.31 -10.60
N SER A 16 -28.68 2.29 -11.91
CA SER A 16 -27.79 3.26 -12.55
C SER A 16 -28.24 4.72 -12.39
N HIS A 17 -29.54 4.98 -12.26
CA HIS A 17 -30.03 6.35 -12.04
C HIS A 17 -29.67 6.86 -10.65
N ASP A 18 -29.89 6.06 -9.61
CA ASP A 18 -29.54 6.43 -8.22
C ASP A 18 -28.04 6.64 -8.06
N GLN A 19 -27.23 5.81 -8.73
CA GLN A 19 -25.78 5.94 -8.75
C GLN A 19 -25.34 7.26 -9.40
N GLN A 20 -25.90 7.62 -10.56
CA GLN A 20 -25.57 8.88 -11.24
C GLN A 20 -25.96 10.11 -10.40
N VAL A 21 -27.14 10.08 -9.77
CA VAL A 21 -27.59 11.16 -8.89
C VAL A 21 -26.67 11.30 -7.68
N ALA A 22 -26.32 10.17 -7.03
CA ALA A 22 -25.41 10.18 -5.89
C ALA A 22 -24.03 10.74 -6.26
N LEU A 23 -23.46 10.31 -7.38
CA LEU A 23 -22.16 10.81 -7.85
C LEU A 23 -22.21 12.31 -8.20
N LYS A 24 -23.31 12.79 -8.79
CA LYS A 24 -23.49 14.21 -9.06
C LYS A 24 -23.54 15.03 -7.78
N LEU A 25 -24.31 14.58 -6.78
CA LEU A 25 -24.38 15.24 -5.47
C LEU A 25 -23.02 15.29 -4.76
N LEU A 26 -22.25 14.19 -4.83
CA LEU A 26 -20.90 14.16 -4.27
C LEU A 26 -19.94 15.13 -4.99
N ASN A 27 -20.05 15.24 -6.32
CA ASN A 27 -19.26 16.19 -7.08
C ASN A 27 -19.64 17.64 -6.74
N ASP A 28 -20.93 17.94 -6.67
CA ASP A 28 -21.43 19.26 -6.29
C ASP A 28 -20.96 19.64 -4.88
N ALA A 29 -21.05 18.72 -3.91
CA ALA A 29 -20.56 18.91 -2.55
C ALA A 29 -19.04 19.16 -2.51
N SER A 30 -18.27 18.41 -3.31
CA SER A 30 -16.85 18.63 -3.48
C SER A 30 -16.57 20.06 -3.98
N GLN A 31 -17.26 20.55 -5.00
CA GLN A 31 -17.05 21.89 -5.58
C GLN A 31 -17.41 23.03 -4.61
N HIS A 32 -18.48 22.87 -3.82
CA HIS A 32 -18.95 23.92 -2.91
C HIS A 32 -18.06 24.11 -1.68
N ASN A 33 -17.77 23.05 -0.93
CA ASN A 33 -16.92 23.12 0.27
C ASN A 33 -16.03 21.88 0.37
N PHE A 34 -14.91 21.95 -0.35
CA PHE A 34 -13.96 20.85 -0.43
C PHE A 34 -13.44 20.40 0.93
N ALA A 35 -13.05 21.35 1.79
CA ALA A 35 -12.42 21.04 3.07
C ALA A 35 -13.38 20.27 3.98
N GLU A 36 -14.62 20.70 4.08
CA GLU A 36 -15.64 20.01 4.87
C GLU A 36 -16.04 18.68 4.26
N PHE A 37 -16.17 18.61 2.93
CA PHE A 37 -16.48 17.37 2.20
C PHE A 37 -15.47 16.26 2.49
N VAL A 38 -14.17 16.56 2.31
CA VAL A 38 -13.07 15.63 2.58
C VAL A 38 -13.04 15.21 4.05
N ARG A 39 -13.27 16.15 4.97
CA ARG A 39 -13.32 15.87 6.41
C ARG A 39 -14.45 14.90 6.77
N GLN A 40 -15.65 15.10 6.21
CA GLN A 40 -16.78 14.21 6.45
C GLN A 40 -16.55 12.80 5.89
N LEU A 41 -15.95 12.68 4.70
CA LEU A 41 -15.57 11.37 4.16
C LEU A 41 -14.58 10.64 5.07
N ALA A 42 -13.58 11.35 5.60
CA ALA A 42 -12.61 10.78 6.52
C ALA A 42 -13.24 10.29 7.83
N ILE A 43 -14.19 11.05 8.39
CA ILE A 43 -14.94 10.66 9.60
C ILE A 43 -15.79 9.42 9.35
N VAL A 44 -16.50 9.36 8.21
CA VAL A 44 -17.31 8.19 7.84
C VAL A 44 -16.45 6.94 7.67
N LEU A 45 -15.26 7.09 7.08
CA LEU A 45 -14.27 6.02 6.90
C LEU A 45 -13.74 5.49 8.25
N SER A 46 -13.41 6.39 9.19
CA SER A 46 -12.85 6.02 10.49
C SER A 46 -13.87 5.47 11.49
N ASN A 47 -15.16 5.73 11.29
CA ASN A 47 -16.19 5.23 12.19
C ASN A 47 -16.44 3.72 11.97
N THR A 48 -16.09 2.92 12.96
CA THR A 48 -16.24 1.45 12.94
C THR A 48 -17.68 0.97 13.13
N GLU A 49 -18.59 1.84 13.58
CA GLU A 49 -20.03 1.53 13.70
C GLU A 49 -20.73 1.57 12.34
N ASN A 50 -20.15 2.25 11.35
CA ASN A 50 -20.68 2.29 10.01
C ASN A 50 -20.49 0.95 9.30
N ASN A 51 -21.43 0.64 8.41
CA ASN A 51 -21.34 -0.53 7.55
C ASN A 51 -20.00 -0.53 6.76
N PRO A 52 -19.23 -1.64 6.75
CA PRO A 52 -17.97 -1.75 6.00
C PRO A 52 -18.05 -1.30 4.54
N PHE A 53 -19.19 -1.51 3.87
CA PHE A 53 -19.40 -1.07 2.49
C PHE A 53 -19.41 0.47 2.37
N ILE A 54 -20.04 1.16 3.32
CA ILE A 54 -20.12 2.63 3.35
C ILE A 54 -18.75 3.22 3.65
N ARG A 55 -18.01 2.61 4.59
CA ARG A 55 -16.63 3.01 4.91
C ARG A 55 -15.74 2.91 3.68
N LYS A 56 -15.82 1.79 2.96
CA LYS A 56 -15.10 1.57 1.70
C LYS A 56 -15.50 2.58 0.61
N ALA A 57 -16.79 2.88 0.47
CA ALA A 57 -17.26 3.90 -0.46
C ALA A 57 -16.72 5.30 -0.10
N ALA A 58 -16.72 5.67 1.18
CA ALA A 58 -16.17 6.94 1.66
C ALA A 58 -14.67 7.06 1.37
N GLY A 59 -13.90 6.01 1.65
CA GLY A 59 -12.47 5.97 1.36
C GLY A 59 -12.18 6.02 -0.15
N LEU A 60 -12.96 5.33 -0.98
CA LEU A 60 -12.79 5.40 -2.43
C LEU A 60 -13.07 6.81 -2.97
N GLN A 61 -14.13 7.47 -2.47
CA GLN A 61 -14.41 8.86 -2.84
C GLN A 61 -13.30 9.81 -2.38
N LEU A 62 -12.79 9.62 -1.16
CA LEU A 62 -11.66 10.39 -0.65
C LEU A 62 -10.40 10.20 -1.51
N LYS A 63 -10.08 8.97 -1.93
CA LYS A 63 -8.98 8.73 -2.86
C LYS A 63 -9.19 9.43 -4.20
N ASN A 64 -10.40 9.35 -4.76
CA ASN A 64 -10.72 9.92 -6.06
C ASN A 64 -10.67 11.46 -6.07
N THR A 65 -10.81 12.13 -4.93
CA THR A 65 -10.59 13.58 -4.86
C THR A 65 -9.12 13.98 -4.88
N LEU A 66 -8.21 13.04 -4.59
CA LEU A 66 -6.77 13.29 -4.50
C LEU A 66 -6.03 12.82 -5.75
N VAL A 67 -6.44 11.70 -6.33
CA VAL A 67 -5.76 11.04 -7.45
C VAL A 67 -6.59 11.17 -8.72
N ALA A 68 -5.92 11.52 -9.82
CA ALA A 68 -6.51 11.54 -11.15
C ALA A 68 -5.53 10.91 -12.16
N ARG A 69 -6.07 10.33 -13.25
CA ARG A 69 -5.24 9.79 -14.35
C ARG A 69 -4.63 10.90 -15.22
N ASP A 70 -5.34 12.02 -15.32
CA ASP A 70 -4.88 13.20 -16.05
C ASP A 70 -3.94 14.02 -15.16
N GLN A 71 -2.77 14.37 -15.70
CA GLN A 71 -1.73 15.09 -14.96
C GLN A 71 -2.18 16.49 -14.54
N ALA A 72 -2.90 17.21 -15.41
CA ALA A 72 -3.37 18.57 -15.09
C ALA A 72 -4.43 18.52 -13.96
N VAL A 73 -5.31 17.53 -13.98
CA VAL A 73 -6.29 17.30 -12.90
C VAL A 73 -5.59 16.87 -11.61
N SER A 74 -4.56 16.02 -11.70
CA SER A 74 -3.75 15.63 -10.54
C SER A 74 -3.09 16.84 -9.88
N ASP A 75 -2.48 17.72 -10.66
CA ASP A 75 -1.82 18.92 -10.13
C ASP A 75 -2.83 19.92 -9.55
N GLN A 76 -4.01 20.05 -10.17
CA GLN A 76 -5.11 20.83 -9.58
C GLN A 76 -5.55 20.25 -8.23
N ASN A 77 -5.72 18.93 -8.12
CA ASN A 77 -6.10 18.25 -6.87
C ASN A 77 -5.03 18.44 -5.79
N LYS A 78 -3.73 18.38 -6.15
CA LYS A 78 -2.62 18.68 -5.23
C LYS A 78 -2.69 20.11 -4.70
N THR A 79 -2.83 21.10 -5.58
CA THR A 79 -2.95 22.51 -5.17
C THR A 79 -4.18 22.70 -4.28
N ARG A 80 -5.30 22.09 -4.64
CA ARG A 80 -6.54 22.14 -3.87
C ARG A 80 -6.37 21.55 -2.47
N TRP A 81 -5.75 20.39 -2.35
CA TRP A 81 -5.42 19.79 -1.06
C TRP A 81 -4.51 20.69 -0.23
N LEU A 82 -3.39 21.15 -0.79
CA LEU A 82 -2.41 21.98 -0.08
C LEU A 82 -2.95 23.36 0.31
N SER A 83 -3.96 23.87 -0.39
CA SER A 83 -4.64 25.13 -0.04
C SER A 83 -5.50 25.04 1.22
N MET A 84 -5.84 23.82 1.67
CA MET A 84 -6.58 23.61 2.91
C MET A 84 -5.75 23.95 4.15
N THR A 85 -6.42 24.40 5.21
CA THR A 85 -5.74 24.68 6.49
C THR A 85 -5.10 23.41 7.04
N ALA A 86 -3.97 23.59 7.74
CA ALA A 86 -3.24 22.49 8.35
C ALA A 86 -4.10 21.69 9.34
N GLU A 87 -5.05 22.35 10.00
CA GLU A 87 -6.00 21.74 10.95
C GLU A 87 -6.89 20.70 10.25
N VAL A 88 -7.50 21.06 9.11
CA VAL A 88 -8.37 20.13 8.38
C VAL A 88 -7.55 18.98 7.79
N ARG A 89 -6.38 19.27 7.21
CA ARG A 89 -5.48 18.22 6.70
C ARG A 89 -5.07 17.26 7.82
N THR A 90 -4.71 17.76 8.99
CA THR A 90 -4.33 16.93 10.15
C THR A 90 -5.48 16.09 10.67
N ALA A 91 -6.70 16.64 10.71
CA ALA A 91 -7.90 15.89 11.08
C ALA A 91 -8.17 14.72 10.11
N VAL A 92 -8.10 14.98 8.80
CA VAL A 92 -8.27 13.94 7.77
C VAL A 92 -7.18 12.87 7.90
N LYS A 93 -5.92 13.28 8.02
CA LYS A 93 -4.78 12.36 8.22
C LYS A 93 -4.98 11.47 9.45
N SER A 94 -5.42 12.05 10.55
CA SER A 94 -5.67 11.32 11.81
C SER A 94 -6.79 10.28 11.64
N CYS A 95 -7.91 10.66 11.02
CA CYS A 95 -9.02 9.74 10.74
C CYS A 95 -8.58 8.57 9.84
N VAL A 96 -7.90 8.86 8.73
CA VAL A 96 -7.45 7.80 7.81
C VAL A 96 -6.42 6.90 8.49
N PHE A 97 -5.48 7.46 9.26
CA PHE A 97 -4.47 6.67 9.95
C PHE A 97 -5.07 5.75 11.04
N GLN A 98 -6.01 6.26 11.85
CA GLN A 98 -6.74 5.48 12.85
C GLN A 98 -7.61 4.37 12.23
N THR A 99 -7.95 4.49 10.94
CA THR A 99 -8.71 3.48 10.22
C THR A 99 -7.90 2.21 9.95
N LEU A 100 -6.56 2.31 9.87
CA LEU A 100 -5.70 1.15 9.64
C LEU A 100 -5.95 0.07 10.70
N GLY A 101 -6.13 -1.17 10.27
CA GLY A 101 -6.39 -2.30 11.17
C GLY A 101 -7.84 -2.47 11.65
N THR A 102 -8.76 -1.57 11.27
CA THR A 102 -10.19 -1.64 11.60
C THR A 102 -11.07 -2.04 10.41
N GLU A 103 -10.47 -2.17 9.22
CA GLU A 103 -11.17 -2.43 7.96
C GLU A 103 -11.18 -3.92 7.59
N THR A 104 -12.03 -4.24 6.61
CA THR A 104 -11.96 -5.50 5.87
C THR A 104 -11.02 -5.35 4.68
N ARG A 105 -10.43 -6.46 4.23
CA ARG A 105 -9.49 -6.48 3.09
C ARG A 105 -10.22 -6.23 1.75
N PRO A 106 -9.59 -5.55 0.77
CA PRO A 106 -8.34 -4.77 0.89
C PRO A 106 -8.55 -3.45 1.64
N SER A 107 -7.50 -2.92 2.29
CA SER A 107 -7.62 -1.66 3.05
C SER A 107 -7.82 -0.48 2.11
N THR A 108 -8.87 0.30 2.37
CA THR A 108 -9.11 1.54 1.63
C THR A 108 -8.33 2.68 2.27
N ALA A 109 -8.15 2.65 3.59
CA ALA A 109 -7.30 3.59 4.30
C ALA A 109 -5.86 3.57 3.79
N ALA A 110 -5.28 2.39 3.51
CA ALA A 110 -3.94 2.28 2.94
C ALA A 110 -3.79 3.06 1.62
N GLN A 111 -4.81 3.00 0.74
CA GLN A 111 -4.81 3.74 -0.52
C GLN A 111 -4.98 5.24 -0.31
N CYS A 112 -5.82 5.65 0.64
CA CYS A 112 -5.97 7.06 1.00
C CYS A 112 -4.67 7.64 1.58
N ILE A 113 -3.98 6.89 2.45
CA ILE A 113 -2.68 7.30 3.01
C ILE A 113 -1.68 7.49 1.88
N ALA A 114 -1.56 6.53 0.96
CA ALA A 114 -0.64 6.65 -0.17
C ALA A 114 -0.98 7.86 -1.05
N ALA A 115 -2.26 8.09 -1.36
CA ALA A 115 -2.71 9.24 -2.12
C ALA A 115 -2.33 10.58 -1.44
N ILE A 116 -2.55 10.70 -0.13
CA ILE A 116 -2.17 11.91 0.63
C ILE A 116 -0.64 12.04 0.69
N ALA A 117 0.08 10.93 0.90
CA ALA A 117 1.54 10.90 0.98
C ALA A 117 2.19 11.38 -0.33
N CYS A 118 1.62 11.03 -1.48
CA CYS A 118 2.06 11.51 -2.80
C CYS A 118 2.03 13.04 -2.93
N ILE A 119 1.18 13.71 -2.16
CA ILE A 119 1.05 15.17 -2.15
C ILE A 119 1.91 15.77 -1.04
N GLU A 120 1.86 15.19 0.16
CA GLU A 120 2.43 15.80 1.37
C GLU A 120 3.91 15.45 1.62
N LEU A 121 4.39 14.28 1.22
CA LEU A 121 5.81 13.93 1.41
C LEU A 121 6.74 14.82 0.57
N PRO A 122 6.49 15.07 -0.73
CA PRO A 122 7.30 16.00 -1.52
C PRO A 122 7.27 17.43 -0.97
N ALA A 123 6.14 17.84 -0.36
CA ALA A 123 5.97 19.15 0.27
C ALA A 123 6.44 19.20 1.74
N ASN A 124 7.00 18.11 2.27
CA ASN A 124 7.42 17.96 3.67
C ASN A 124 6.34 18.32 4.71
N GLN A 125 5.08 17.98 4.42
CA GLN A 125 3.90 18.27 5.27
C GLN A 125 3.48 17.07 6.14
N TRP A 126 4.04 15.88 5.92
CA TRP A 126 3.80 14.68 6.72
C TRP A 126 5.08 13.85 6.97
N PRO A 127 6.14 14.44 7.52
CA PRO A 127 7.43 13.79 7.69
C PRO A 127 7.42 12.53 8.57
N GLU A 128 6.48 12.43 9.51
CA GLU A 128 6.33 11.36 10.49
C GLU A 128 5.66 10.08 9.93
N LEU A 129 5.04 10.15 8.75
CA LEU A 129 4.22 9.06 8.20
C LEU A 129 4.99 7.73 8.08
N ILE A 130 6.20 7.77 7.51
CA ILE A 130 6.99 6.57 7.25
C ILE A 130 7.39 5.90 8.56
N GLU A 131 7.75 6.69 9.57
CA GLU A 131 8.10 6.19 10.89
C GLU A 131 6.88 5.55 11.57
N GLN A 132 5.73 6.22 11.54
CA GLN A 132 4.49 5.70 12.12
C GLN A 132 4.04 4.38 11.48
N LEU A 133 4.09 4.28 10.14
CA LEU A 133 3.78 3.03 9.43
C LEU A 133 4.79 1.93 9.75
N SER A 134 6.07 2.27 9.89
CA SER A 134 7.12 1.31 10.25
C SER A 134 6.90 0.76 11.66
N VAL A 135 6.59 1.62 12.63
CA VAL A 135 6.29 1.24 14.01
C VAL A 135 5.08 0.31 14.10
N ASN A 136 4.02 0.56 13.31
CA ASN A 136 2.87 -0.35 13.26
C ASN A 136 3.27 -1.78 12.89
N VAL A 137 4.30 -1.96 12.06
CA VAL A 137 4.76 -3.28 11.60
C VAL A 137 5.77 -3.90 12.56
N THR A 138 6.73 -3.12 13.07
CA THR A 138 7.89 -3.64 13.80
C THR A 138 7.73 -3.67 15.31
N ALA A 139 6.71 -3.01 15.88
CA ALA A 139 6.54 -2.97 17.33
C ALA A 139 6.10 -4.35 17.86
N ASP A 140 6.89 -4.90 18.79
CA ASP A 140 6.68 -6.22 19.40
C ASP A 140 5.31 -6.37 20.11
N GLY A 141 4.61 -5.26 20.40
CA GLY A 141 3.29 -5.25 21.01
C GLY A 141 2.11 -5.23 20.01
N THR A 142 2.37 -5.10 18.70
CA THR A 142 1.31 -5.02 17.70
C THR A 142 0.78 -6.41 17.34
N ASN A 143 -0.21 -6.88 18.12
CA ASN A 143 -0.87 -8.17 17.90
C ASN A 143 -1.98 -8.12 16.83
N ASN A 144 -2.16 -7.00 16.12
CA ASN A 144 -3.19 -6.87 15.08
C ASN A 144 -2.57 -7.12 13.69
N PRO A 145 -2.77 -8.32 13.08
CA PRO A 145 -2.24 -8.62 11.75
C PRO A 145 -2.88 -7.76 10.66
N ILE A 146 -4.13 -7.30 10.83
CA ILE A 146 -4.81 -6.43 9.85
C ILE A 146 -4.14 -5.04 9.83
N LEU A 147 -3.73 -4.53 10.99
CA LEU A 147 -3.00 -3.27 11.09
C LEU A 147 -1.65 -3.36 10.39
N ARG A 148 -0.90 -4.44 10.63
CA ARG A 148 0.42 -4.67 10.01
C ARG A 148 0.30 -4.82 8.50
N GLU A 149 -0.66 -5.63 8.04
CA GLU A 149 -0.97 -5.80 6.63
C GLU A 149 -1.33 -4.46 5.96
N ALA A 150 -2.30 -3.71 6.49
CA ALA A 150 -2.71 -2.43 5.92
C ALA A 150 -1.58 -1.38 5.93
N SER A 151 -0.71 -1.40 6.94
CA SER A 151 0.46 -0.52 6.99
C SER A 151 1.49 -0.88 5.91
N LEU A 152 1.72 -2.18 5.67
CA LEU A 152 2.58 -2.66 4.58
C LEU A 152 1.98 -2.38 3.20
N GLU A 153 0.67 -2.52 3.03
CA GLU A 153 -0.03 -2.09 1.81
C GLU A 153 0.20 -0.60 1.55
N ALA A 154 0.03 0.25 2.58
CA ALA A 154 0.26 1.68 2.48
C ALA A 154 1.71 2.01 2.07
N LEU A 155 2.69 1.37 2.72
CA LEU A 155 4.11 1.50 2.34
C LEU A 155 4.33 1.07 0.87
N GLY A 156 3.77 -0.07 0.47
CA GLY A 156 3.89 -0.59 -0.89
C GLY A 156 3.30 0.34 -1.96
N TYR A 157 2.15 0.97 -1.70
CA TYR A 157 1.56 1.98 -2.59
C TYR A 157 2.39 3.25 -2.64
N ILE A 158 2.91 3.73 -1.50
CA ILE A 158 3.81 4.89 -1.45
C ILE A 158 5.07 4.63 -2.29
N CYS A 159 5.67 3.44 -2.17
CA CYS A 159 6.84 3.06 -2.97
C CYS A 159 6.56 3.07 -4.48
N GLN A 160 5.38 2.60 -4.87
CA GLN A 160 4.96 2.57 -6.27
C GLN A 160 4.75 3.97 -6.85
N ASP A 161 4.09 4.85 -6.09
CA ASP A 161 3.66 6.16 -6.58
C ASP A 161 4.73 7.26 -6.37
N LEU A 162 5.69 7.06 -5.46
CA LEU A 162 6.80 7.98 -5.18
C LEU A 162 8.18 7.31 -5.31
N PRO A 163 8.65 7.02 -6.54
CA PRO A 163 9.94 6.37 -6.76
C PRO A 163 11.15 7.23 -6.35
N GLU A 164 10.99 8.56 -6.25
CA GLU A 164 12.05 9.50 -5.87
C GLU A 164 12.28 9.59 -4.35
N LEU A 165 11.55 8.81 -3.55
CA LEU A 165 11.64 8.88 -2.10
C LEU A 165 13.03 8.42 -1.62
N GLN A 166 13.89 9.37 -1.27
CA GLN A 166 15.27 9.09 -0.81
C GLN A 166 15.36 8.31 0.51
N ARG A 167 14.23 8.07 1.20
CA ARG A 167 14.15 7.40 2.52
C ARG A 167 13.76 5.92 2.42
N ALA A 168 14.49 5.14 1.62
CA ALA A 168 14.24 3.70 1.45
C ALA A 168 14.50 2.88 2.73
N GLY A 169 15.46 3.28 3.57
CA GLY A 169 15.96 2.47 4.69
C GLY A 169 14.90 2.06 5.73
N PRO A 170 14.15 3.00 6.34
CA PRO A 170 13.09 2.66 7.30
C PRO A 170 11.98 1.80 6.68
N ILE A 171 11.61 2.11 5.43
CA ILE A 171 10.60 1.36 4.68
C ILE A 171 11.04 -0.09 4.48
N LEU A 172 12.26 -0.30 3.98
CA LEU A 172 12.82 -1.64 3.78
C LEU A 172 12.97 -2.40 5.09
N THR A 173 13.30 -1.73 6.20
CA THR A 173 13.33 -2.35 7.53
C THR A 173 11.95 -2.92 7.91
N ALA A 174 10.90 -2.13 7.75
CA ALA A 174 9.52 -2.56 8.04
C ALA A 174 9.07 -3.71 7.12
N ILE A 175 9.36 -3.59 5.82
CA ILE A 175 9.06 -4.62 4.81
C ILE A 175 9.77 -5.93 5.14
N VAL A 176 11.08 -5.89 5.36
CA VAL A 176 11.88 -7.07 5.70
C VAL A 176 11.36 -7.73 6.98
N HIS A 177 10.98 -6.93 8.00
CA HIS A 177 10.39 -7.46 9.23
C HIS A 177 9.09 -8.23 8.95
N GLY A 178 8.18 -7.69 8.13
CA GLY A 178 6.92 -8.34 7.78
C GLY A 178 7.06 -9.59 6.89
N MET A 179 8.21 -9.77 6.22
CA MET A 179 8.46 -10.94 5.37
C MET A 179 9.04 -12.15 6.10
N ARG A 180 9.59 -11.95 7.31
CA ARG A 180 10.31 -13.00 8.05
C ARG A 180 9.46 -14.23 8.32
N ASP A 181 10.11 -15.37 8.54
CA ASP A 181 9.43 -16.63 8.80
C ASP A 181 8.76 -16.68 10.18
N GLU A 182 9.13 -15.77 11.10
CA GLU A 182 8.43 -15.61 12.38
C GLU A 182 7.05 -14.98 12.22
N GLU A 183 6.75 -14.31 11.10
CA GLU A 183 5.42 -13.75 10.84
C GLU A 183 4.41 -14.86 10.55
N THR A 184 3.42 -15.00 11.44
CA THR A 184 2.42 -16.06 11.38
C THR A 184 1.33 -15.80 10.33
N SER A 185 1.07 -14.53 9.98
CA SER A 185 0.04 -14.17 9.00
C SER A 185 0.59 -14.15 7.58
N ASN A 186 0.14 -15.09 6.75
CA ASN A 186 0.47 -15.09 5.32
C ASN A 186 -0.01 -13.83 4.58
N TYR A 187 -1.09 -13.18 5.07
CA TYR A 187 -1.53 -11.90 4.50
C TYR A 187 -0.51 -10.78 4.75
N VAL A 188 0.07 -10.72 5.95
CA VAL A 188 1.14 -9.77 6.29
C VAL A 188 2.37 -10.06 5.44
N ARG A 189 2.78 -11.34 5.34
CA ARG A 189 3.93 -11.75 4.52
C ARG A 189 3.73 -11.41 3.04
N LEU A 190 2.52 -11.62 2.52
CA LEU A 190 2.19 -11.28 1.13
C LEU A 190 2.23 -9.78 0.89
N ALA A 191 1.61 -8.98 1.77
CA ALA A 191 1.65 -7.52 1.69
C ALA A 191 3.08 -7.00 1.77
N ALA A 192 3.91 -7.53 2.68
CA ALA A 192 5.32 -7.18 2.80
C ALA A 192 6.11 -7.55 1.54
N THR A 193 5.93 -8.76 1.01
CA THR A 193 6.64 -9.22 -0.19
C THR A 193 6.25 -8.39 -1.42
N THR A 194 4.97 -8.02 -1.53
CA THR A 194 4.48 -7.14 -2.60
C THR A 194 5.05 -5.72 -2.44
N ALA A 195 5.10 -5.19 -1.22
CA ALA A 195 5.73 -3.91 -0.94
C ALA A 195 7.23 -3.93 -1.26
N LEU A 196 7.94 -5.04 -1.00
CA LEU A 196 9.33 -5.21 -1.40
C LEU A 196 9.46 -5.01 -2.92
N LEU A 197 8.67 -5.73 -3.73
CA LEU A 197 8.69 -5.65 -5.18
C LEU A 197 8.59 -4.19 -5.68
N ASN A 198 7.67 -3.42 -5.11
CA ASN A 198 7.45 -2.01 -5.43
C ASN A 198 8.59 -1.09 -4.97
N SER A 199 9.36 -1.48 -3.95
CA SER A 199 10.46 -0.68 -3.42
C SER A 199 11.82 -0.92 -4.09
N LEU A 200 11.94 -1.98 -4.90
CA LEU A 200 13.22 -2.42 -5.45
C LEU A 200 13.88 -1.38 -6.37
N GLU A 201 13.14 -0.48 -7.01
CA GLU A 201 13.71 0.49 -7.95
C GLU A 201 14.60 1.55 -7.28
N PHE A 202 14.34 1.87 -6.01
CA PHE A 202 15.09 2.87 -5.26
C PHE A 202 15.84 2.30 -4.05
N ALA A 203 15.83 0.97 -3.88
CA ALA A 203 16.63 0.24 -2.89
C ALA A 203 18.14 0.14 -3.24
N LYS A 204 18.64 0.94 -4.19
CA LYS A 204 19.99 0.81 -4.73
C LYS A 204 21.07 0.94 -3.66
N HIS A 205 20.96 1.92 -2.77
CA HIS A 205 21.91 2.12 -1.68
C HIS A 205 21.95 0.90 -0.74
N ASN A 206 20.78 0.33 -0.44
CA ASN A 206 20.65 -0.85 0.41
C ASN A 206 21.26 -2.09 -0.25
N PHE A 207 21.12 -2.22 -1.58
CA PHE A 207 21.76 -3.29 -2.34
C PHE A 207 23.27 -3.08 -2.55
N GLU A 208 23.78 -1.85 -2.44
CA GLU A 208 25.23 -1.59 -2.43
C GLU A 208 25.86 -1.99 -1.08
N ASN A 209 25.13 -1.83 0.02
CA ASN A 209 25.55 -2.32 1.34
C ASN A 209 25.40 -3.85 1.44
N GLU A 210 26.51 -4.56 1.60
CA GLU A 210 26.51 -6.02 1.65
C GLU A 210 25.66 -6.61 2.80
N ASN A 211 25.66 -5.98 3.97
CA ASN A 211 24.91 -6.50 5.12
C ASN A 211 23.40 -6.38 4.89
N GLU A 212 22.95 -5.22 4.41
CA GLU A 212 21.53 -5.00 4.11
C GLU A 212 21.06 -5.87 2.95
N ARG A 213 21.87 -5.96 1.89
CA ARG A 213 21.62 -6.86 0.76
C ARG A 213 21.50 -8.32 1.21
N ASN A 214 22.39 -8.79 2.08
CA ASN A 214 22.36 -10.15 2.60
C ASN A 214 21.03 -10.44 3.34
N ILE A 215 20.56 -9.49 4.15
CA ILE A 215 19.28 -9.61 4.87
C ILE A 215 18.11 -9.67 3.87
N ILE A 216 18.05 -8.76 2.91
CA ILE A 216 16.98 -8.72 1.90
C ILE A 216 16.96 -10.03 1.10
N MET A 217 18.13 -10.49 0.64
CA MET A 217 18.25 -11.72 -0.13
C MET A 217 17.87 -12.96 0.69
N GLN A 218 18.29 -13.05 1.95
CA GLN A 218 17.94 -14.16 2.83
C GLN A 218 16.44 -14.25 3.03
N VAL A 219 15.80 -13.14 3.43
CA VAL A 219 14.36 -13.11 3.71
C VAL A 219 13.54 -13.36 2.43
N THR A 220 13.96 -12.82 1.30
CA THR A 220 13.30 -13.07 0.00
C THR A 220 13.44 -14.54 -0.42
N CYS A 221 14.64 -15.14 -0.29
CA CYS A 221 14.85 -16.55 -0.60
C CYS A 221 14.02 -17.46 0.30
N ASN A 222 13.97 -17.19 1.61
CA ASN A 222 13.13 -17.94 2.54
C ASN A 222 11.64 -17.85 2.17
N ALA A 223 11.16 -16.67 1.79
CA ALA A 223 9.77 -16.49 1.37
C ALA A 223 9.39 -17.34 0.13
N THR A 224 10.35 -17.66 -0.75
CA THR A 224 10.11 -18.61 -1.86
C THR A 224 9.81 -20.05 -1.40
N GLN A 225 10.14 -20.38 -0.16
CA GLN A 225 9.87 -21.68 0.47
C GLN A 225 8.60 -21.68 1.33
N SER A 226 7.85 -20.57 1.37
CA SER A 226 6.59 -20.46 2.11
C SER A 226 5.61 -21.58 1.72
N SER A 227 4.79 -22.06 2.65
CA SER A 227 3.69 -22.98 2.33
C SER A 227 2.55 -22.27 1.59
N ASP A 228 2.41 -20.96 1.75
CA ASP A 228 1.45 -20.14 1.02
C ASP A 228 1.92 -19.84 -0.40
N ARG A 229 1.06 -20.17 -1.38
CA ARG A 229 1.38 -20.01 -2.79
C ARG A 229 1.58 -18.55 -3.19
N ASN A 230 0.77 -17.63 -2.70
CA ASN A 230 0.82 -16.23 -3.11
C ASN A 230 2.12 -15.60 -2.60
N VAL A 231 2.53 -15.92 -1.37
CA VAL A 231 3.84 -15.49 -0.82
C VAL A 231 4.99 -16.02 -1.67
N ARG A 232 4.98 -17.32 -2.02
CA ARG A 232 6.04 -17.89 -2.88
C ARG A 232 6.15 -17.18 -4.22
N VAL A 233 5.00 -16.94 -4.87
CA VAL A 233 4.93 -16.30 -6.18
C VAL A 233 5.45 -14.87 -6.11
N ALA A 234 4.99 -14.08 -5.15
CA ALA A 234 5.47 -12.71 -4.95
C ALA A 234 6.98 -12.68 -4.68
N ALA A 235 7.50 -13.62 -3.88
CA ALA A 235 8.93 -13.71 -3.60
C ALA A 235 9.76 -14.06 -4.84
N LEU A 236 9.26 -14.94 -5.71
CA LEU A 236 9.89 -15.23 -6.99
C LEU A 236 9.90 -14.00 -7.92
N GLN A 237 8.81 -13.22 -7.95
CA GLN A 237 8.76 -11.95 -8.69
C GLN A 237 9.79 -10.95 -8.15
N CYS A 238 9.96 -10.86 -6.83
CA CYS A 238 11.05 -10.09 -6.22
C CYS A 238 12.42 -10.56 -6.71
N LEU A 239 12.69 -11.88 -6.74
CA LEU A 239 13.98 -12.41 -7.22
C LEU A 239 14.23 -12.08 -8.70
N VAL A 240 13.21 -12.17 -9.57
CA VAL A 240 13.31 -11.79 -10.98
C VAL A 240 13.65 -10.30 -11.11
N ARG A 241 12.97 -9.44 -10.35
CA ARG A 241 13.21 -7.99 -10.37
C ARG A 241 14.59 -7.65 -9.80
N ILE A 242 15.00 -8.28 -8.71
CA ILE A 242 16.34 -8.13 -8.11
C ILE A 242 17.42 -8.53 -9.11
N MET A 243 17.27 -9.67 -9.79
CA MET A 243 18.24 -10.13 -10.78
C MET A 243 18.40 -9.11 -11.92
N SER A 244 17.28 -8.51 -12.35
CA SER A 244 17.26 -7.51 -13.41
C SER A 244 17.94 -6.19 -13.01
N LEU A 245 17.72 -5.73 -11.78
CA LEU A 245 18.23 -4.45 -11.29
C LEU A 245 19.66 -4.54 -10.72
N TYR A 246 20.00 -5.66 -10.10
CA TYR A 246 21.18 -5.82 -9.24
C TYR A 246 22.09 -6.97 -9.66
N TYR A 247 22.06 -7.39 -10.93
CA TYR A 247 22.80 -8.52 -11.49
C TYR A 247 24.26 -8.64 -10.98
N ARG A 248 25.01 -7.53 -10.98
CA ARG A 248 26.42 -7.48 -10.54
C ARG A 248 26.66 -7.90 -9.08
N HIS A 249 25.63 -7.87 -8.24
CA HIS A 249 25.71 -8.26 -6.84
C HIS A 249 25.24 -9.70 -6.60
N MET A 250 24.77 -10.42 -7.64
CA MET A 250 24.06 -11.69 -7.46
C MET A 250 24.96 -12.92 -7.39
N GLU A 251 26.20 -12.83 -7.85
CA GLU A 251 27.16 -13.95 -7.88
C GLU A 251 27.23 -14.75 -6.56
N PRO A 252 27.31 -14.12 -5.36
CA PRO A 252 27.39 -14.85 -4.09
C PRO A 252 26.13 -15.70 -3.78
N TYR A 253 24.98 -15.31 -4.32
CA TYR A 253 23.69 -15.98 -4.06
C TYR A 253 23.33 -17.00 -5.13
N MET A 254 23.89 -16.89 -6.34
CA MET A 254 23.55 -17.74 -7.49
C MET A 254 23.74 -19.23 -7.20
N GLY A 255 24.94 -19.64 -6.82
CA GLY A 255 25.24 -21.04 -6.53
C GLY A 255 24.67 -21.52 -5.19
N ARG A 256 24.52 -20.62 -4.22
CA ARG A 256 24.09 -20.96 -2.85
C ARG A 256 22.59 -21.17 -2.72
N ALA A 257 21.78 -20.41 -3.45
CA ALA A 257 20.32 -20.43 -3.31
C ALA A 257 19.58 -20.29 -4.64
N LEU A 258 19.89 -19.26 -5.44
CA LEU A 258 19.03 -18.85 -6.56
C LEU A 258 18.90 -19.94 -7.63
N PHE A 259 19.97 -20.68 -7.92
CA PHE A 259 19.92 -21.77 -8.89
C PHE A 259 18.94 -22.87 -8.47
N GLN A 260 18.99 -23.32 -7.21
CA GLN A 260 18.10 -24.37 -6.72
C GLN A 260 16.64 -23.89 -6.65
N ILE A 261 16.43 -22.66 -6.16
CA ILE A 261 15.09 -22.05 -6.08
C ILE A 261 14.45 -21.96 -7.46
N THR A 262 15.16 -21.39 -8.44
CA THR A 262 14.63 -21.20 -9.80
C THR A 262 14.41 -22.52 -10.52
N LEU A 263 15.31 -23.49 -10.37
CA LEU A 263 15.14 -24.84 -10.93
C LEU A 263 13.92 -25.54 -10.35
N GLN A 264 13.70 -25.44 -9.05
CA GLN A 264 12.53 -26.01 -8.40
C GLN A 264 11.24 -25.33 -8.87
N ALA A 265 11.23 -23.99 -8.94
CA ALA A 265 10.10 -23.23 -9.46
C ALA A 265 9.74 -23.64 -10.90
N MET A 266 10.73 -23.84 -11.77
CA MET A 266 10.51 -24.32 -13.15
C MET A 266 9.92 -25.74 -13.19
N LYS A 267 10.36 -26.66 -12.32
CA LYS A 267 9.79 -28.01 -12.23
C LYS A 267 8.34 -27.99 -11.77
N ASP A 268 8.00 -27.12 -10.83
CA ASP A 268 6.63 -26.97 -10.34
C ASP A 268 5.73 -26.26 -11.35
N ALA A 269 6.28 -25.28 -12.08
CA ALA A 269 5.64 -24.63 -13.22
C ALA A 269 5.36 -25.59 -14.37
N GLY A 270 6.28 -26.51 -14.68
CA GLY A 270 6.10 -27.53 -15.71
C GLY A 270 4.88 -28.43 -15.46
N LYS A 271 4.44 -28.56 -14.21
CA LYS A 271 3.21 -29.27 -13.84
C LYS A 271 1.94 -28.43 -14.03
N ASN A 272 2.05 -27.10 -14.12
CA ASN A 272 0.96 -26.12 -14.23
C ASN A 272 1.35 -24.91 -15.13
N LEU A 273 1.80 -25.18 -16.36
CA LEU A 273 2.48 -24.20 -17.24
C LEU A 273 1.67 -22.91 -17.50
N LYS A 274 0.34 -23.05 -17.60
CA LYS A 274 -0.59 -21.93 -17.85
C LYS A 274 -0.56 -20.88 -16.73
N GLN A 275 -0.37 -21.33 -15.50
CA GLN A 275 -0.38 -20.49 -14.30
C GLN A 275 0.97 -19.82 -14.03
N PHE A 276 2.07 -20.32 -14.60
CA PHE A 276 3.40 -19.72 -14.46
C PHE A 276 3.62 -18.58 -15.47
N LEU A 277 3.04 -18.70 -16.67
CA LEU A 277 3.10 -17.66 -17.70
C LEU A 277 2.20 -16.45 -17.40
N GLU A 278 1.18 -16.60 -16.56
CA GLU A 278 0.35 -15.48 -16.06
C GLU A 278 1.06 -14.66 -14.96
N LEU A 279 2.23 -15.10 -14.48
CA LEU A 279 2.94 -14.55 -13.33
C LEU A 279 4.28 -13.86 -13.68
N LEU A 280 4.73 -13.98 -14.93
CA LEU A 280 5.85 -13.24 -15.54
C LEU A 280 5.31 -12.07 -16.35
#